data_AF-A0A350XQR0-F1
#
_entry.id   AF-A0A350XQR0-F1
#
_cell.length_a   1.000
_cell.length_b   1.000
_cell.length_c   1.000
_cell.angle_alpha   90.00
_cell.angle_beta   90.00
_cell.angle_gamma   90.00
#
_symmetry.space_group_name_H-M   'P 1'
#
loop_
_entity.id
_entity.type
_entity.pdbx_description
1 polymer ?
#
loop_
_entity_poly.entity_id
_entity_poly.type
_entity_poly.pdbx_seq_one_letter_code
_entity_poly.pdbx_strand_id
1 'polypeptide(L)'
;MVRCRPSWSFRHPSPPWCRPARSSLSAGCRHRRRHRPRGATRGGRRRDGPWRTPDLGAVADGSNGLGLHRPGITPRATVIRHSHPGTGYHYSNPGYQVVGMVLEHVTSGLDLSVLLEQRLVIPHGLASMSLAPDDDSSPELRGLEVTATGSTDNTDDLFTFGNGGNGGLLTNADDLARFFRLLLAGEIFETIDVATMIEPSAPSMDAGVPYGLGLATYELACATFYGHSGGVNGTVSIAIADRTGDSVVVAAFNTRRETDARLLALAETLLCG
;
A
#
# COMPACT_ATOMS: atom_id res chain seq x y z
N MET A 1 28.80 33.70 -40.47
CA MET A 1 29.25 32.30 -40.35
C MET A 1 28.08 31.50 -39.75
N VAL A 2 27.44 30.67 -40.59
CA VAL A 2 26.62 29.44 -40.35
C VAL A 2 25.97 29.29 -38.93
N ARG A 3 24.65 29.54 -38.73
CA ARG A 3 23.46 28.62 -38.85
C ARG A 3 23.67 27.23 -38.18
N CYS A 4 22.85 26.72 -37.26
CA CYS A 4 21.45 26.34 -37.42
C CYS A 4 20.75 26.10 -36.04
N ARG A 5 19.48 26.52 -35.93
CA ARG A 5 18.41 25.78 -35.22
C ARG A 5 17.75 24.82 -36.21
N PRO A 6 17.00 23.82 -35.73
CA PRO A 6 15.63 23.66 -36.27
C PRO A 6 14.59 23.39 -35.18
N SER A 7 13.52 24.17 -35.25
CA SER A 7 12.17 23.88 -34.77
C SER A 7 11.47 22.95 -35.77
N TRP A 8 10.68 21.96 -35.35
CA TRP A 8 9.50 21.50 -36.12
C TRP A 8 8.42 20.92 -35.20
N SER A 9 7.25 21.55 -35.28
CA SER A 9 5.93 21.05 -34.89
C SER A 9 5.32 20.23 -36.04
N PHE A 10 4.49 19.22 -35.75
CA PHE A 10 3.40 18.83 -36.65
C PHE A 10 2.18 18.26 -35.91
N ARG A 11 1.01 18.63 -36.44
CA ARG A 11 -0.35 18.35 -36.00
C ARG A 11 -0.84 16.95 -36.44
N HIS A 12 -1.85 16.46 -35.72
CA HIS A 12 -2.77 15.38 -36.11
C HIS A 12 -3.30 15.47 -37.55
N PRO A 13 -3.75 14.32 -38.10
CA PRO A 13 -5.19 14.21 -38.36
C PRO A 13 -5.78 12.80 -38.09
N SER A 14 -7.09 12.78 -37.79
CA SER A 14 -8.02 11.63 -37.93
C SER A 14 -9.18 12.10 -38.85
N PRO A 15 -10.15 11.25 -39.24
CA PRO A 15 -10.15 10.06 -40.11
C PRO A 15 -11.15 10.25 -41.31
N PRO A 16 -11.48 9.20 -42.12
CA PRO A 16 -12.92 8.87 -42.21
C PRO A 16 -13.36 7.39 -42.47
N TRP A 17 -14.42 6.97 -41.73
CA TRP A 17 -15.66 6.24 -42.13
C TRP A 17 -15.77 4.69 -42.35
N CYS A 18 -16.81 4.14 -41.66
CA CYS A 18 -17.79 3.06 -42.00
C CYS A 18 -17.53 1.52 -41.95
N ARG A 19 -18.53 0.83 -41.34
CA ARG A 19 -18.80 -0.61 -41.03
C ARG A 19 -19.30 -1.45 -42.27
N PRO A 20 -19.83 -2.72 -42.17
CA PRO A 20 -19.50 -3.96 -41.41
C PRO A 20 -19.49 -5.28 -42.28
N ALA A 21 -19.21 -6.44 -41.64
CA ALA A 21 -19.84 -7.79 -41.81
C ALA A 21 -19.06 -9.02 -42.40
N ARG A 22 -19.13 -10.11 -41.61
CA ARG A 22 -19.37 -11.55 -41.90
C ARG A 22 -18.31 -12.49 -42.54
N SER A 23 -17.99 -13.53 -41.74
CA SER A 23 -17.90 -14.99 -42.00
C SER A 23 -17.07 -15.56 -43.16
N SER A 24 -16.18 -16.53 -42.87
CA SER A 24 -16.46 -17.98 -42.93
C SER A 24 -15.16 -18.83 -42.98
N LEU A 25 -15.15 -19.97 -42.23
CA LEU A 25 -14.59 -21.31 -42.56
C LEU A 25 -13.07 -21.45 -42.90
N SER A 26 -12.34 -22.54 -42.69
CA SER A 26 -12.31 -23.73 -41.82
C SER A 26 -11.17 -24.63 -42.36
N ALA A 27 -10.28 -25.14 -41.52
CA ALA A 27 -9.54 -26.42 -41.64
C ALA A 27 -8.40 -26.40 -40.59
N GLY A 28 -8.15 -27.36 -39.71
CA GLY A 28 -8.59 -28.75 -39.65
C GLY A 28 -7.41 -29.68 -39.88
N CYS A 29 -6.65 -30.03 -38.82
CA CYS A 29 -5.94 -31.31 -38.74
C CYS A 29 -5.76 -31.74 -37.28
N ARG A 30 -6.47 -32.81 -36.92
CA ARG A 30 -6.36 -33.56 -35.67
C ARG A 30 -5.29 -34.63 -35.84
N HIS A 31 -4.49 -34.89 -34.80
CA HIS A 31 -4.27 -36.28 -34.38
C HIS A 31 -4.34 -36.45 -32.87
N ARG A 32 -5.09 -37.50 -32.50
CA ARG A 32 -5.45 -37.96 -31.15
C ARG A 32 -4.51 -39.09 -30.76
N ARG A 33 -4.22 -39.23 -29.47
CA ARG A 33 -4.58 -40.38 -28.59
C ARG A 33 -4.02 -40.07 -27.19
N ARG A 34 -4.87 -39.76 -26.21
CA ARG A 34 -5.66 -40.65 -25.33
C ARG A 34 -4.79 -41.28 -24.22
N HIS A 35 -4.99 -40.80 -22.99
CA HIS A 35 -5.40 -41.64 -21.86
C HIS A 35 -6.31 -40.83 -20.91
N ARG A 36 -7.46 -41.42 -20.58
CA ARG A 36 -8.42 -41.06 -19.51
C ARG A 36 -8.77 -42.39 -18.83
N PRO A 37 -9.08 -42.43 -17.52
CA PRO A 37 -10.49 -42.41 -17.08
C PRO A 37 -10.75 -41.41 -15.94
N ARG A 38 -11.80 -40.56 -16.00
CA ARG A 38 -13.18 -40.68 -15.41
C ARG A 38 -13.19 -40.41 -13.90
N GLY A 39 -14.00 -39.55 -13.29
CA GLY A 39 -15.11 -38.62 -13.60
C GLY A 39 -15.33 -37.76 -12.32
N ALA A 40 -15.98 -36.59 -12.28
CA ALA A 40 -17.30 -36.27 -12.81
C ALA A 40 -17.51 -34.74 -12.96
N THR A 41 -18.32 -34.41 -13.98
CA THR A 41 -19.24 -33.26 -14.21
C THR A 41 -19.43 -32.23 -13.07
N ARG A 42 -19.62 -30.91 -13.26
CA ARG A 42 -20.35 -30.14 -14.28
C ARG A 42 -20.19 -28.63 -13.97
N GLY A 43 -20.22 -27.76 -14.99
CA GLY A 43 -20.70 -26.36 -14.83
C GLY A 43 -19.67 -25.23 -15.02
N GLY A 44 -19.19 -25.03 -16.24
CA GLY A 44 -18.53 -23.77 -16.61
C GLY A 44 -19.54 -22.64 -16.83
N ARG A 45 -19.19 -21.43 -16.41
CA ARG A 45 -19.62 -20.19 -17.08
C ARG A 45 -18.38 -19.33 -17.31
N ARG A 46 -17.98 -19.22 -18.58
CA ARG A 46 -17.24 -18.07 -19.08
C ARG A 46 -18.14 -16.84 -18.94
N ARG A 47 -17.61 -15.75 -18.39
CA ARG A 47 -18.22 -14.42 -18.50
C ARG A 47 -17.36 -13.59 -19.46
N ASP A 48 -17.76 -13.60 -20.72
CA ASP A 48 -17.44 -12.55 -21.68
C ASP A 48 -18.56 -11.49 -21.57
N GLY A 49 -18.23 -10.26 -21.21
CA GLY A 49 -19.16 -9.11 -21.13
C GLY A 49 -18.43 -7.81 -20.79
N PRO A 50 -18.84 -6.65 -21.34
CA PRO A 50 -18.05 -5.42 -21.29
C PRO A 50 -18.07 -4.81 -19.89
N TRP A 51 -16.90 -4.36 -19.43
CA TRP A 51 -16.73 -3.58 -18.19
C TRP A 51 -17.67 -2.36 -18.21
N ARG A 52 -18.63 -2.33 -17.28
CA ARG A 52 -19.28 -1.08 -16.88
C ARG A 52 -18.36 -0.40 -15.86
N THR A 53 -18.12 0.88 -16.06
CA THR A 53 -17.39 1.79 -15.15
C THR A 53 -17.82 1.59 -13.70
N PRO A 54 -16.90 1.40 -12.73
CA PRO A 54 -17.26 1.43 -11.32
C PRO A 54 -17.60 2.86 -10.92
N ASP A 55 -18.77 3.04 -10.33
CA ASP A 55 -19.18 4.25 -9.65
C ASP A 55 -18.34 4.39 -8.36
N LEU A 56 -17.59 5.48 -8.23
CA LEU A 56 -16.67 5.76 -7.13
C LEU A 56 -17.47 6.11 -5.87
N GLY A 57 -18.00 5.10 -5.19
CA GLY A 57 -18.78 5.32 -3.97
C GLY A 57 -18.89 4.07 -3.12
N ALA A 58 -17.80 3.65 -2.45
CA ALA A 58 -17.87 2.57 -1.47
C ALA A 58 -16.66 2.55 -0.51
N VAL A 59 -16.60 3.46 0.47
CA VAL A 59 -15.82 3.24 1.71
C VAL A 59 -16.44 4.06 2.86
N ALA A 60 -17.04 3.40 3.86
CA ALA A 60 -17.03 3.80 5.28
C ALA A 60 -17.88 2.83 6.14
N ASP A 61 -17.22 2.13 7.06
CA ASP A 61 -17.67 2.00 8.45
C ASP A 61 -16.45 2.15 9.36
N GLY A 62 -16.64 2.87 10.48
CA GLY A 62 -15.65 3.14 11.53
C GLY A 62 -15.50 1.97 12.50
N SER A 63 -15.61 0.75 11.99
CA SER A 63 -15.21 -0.45 12.68
C SER A 63 -14.38 -1.29 11.71
N ASN A 64 -13.25 -1.73 12.22
CA ASN A 64 -12.41 -2.75 11.61
C ASN A 64 -13.30 -3.97 11.28
N GLY A 65 -13.73 -4.10 10.02
CA GLY A 65 -14.37 -5.32 9.50
C GLY A 65 -14.97 -5.17 8.11
N LEU A 66 -14.25 -5.52 7.04
CA LEU A 66 -14.87 -5.81 5.73
C LEU A 66 -15.01 -7.33 5.55
N GLY A 67 -16.07 -7.88 6.16
CA GLY A 67 -16.51 -9.26 5.97
C GLY A 67 -17.90 -9.37 5.35
N LEU A 68 -17.97 -10.05 4.20
CA LEU A 68 -19.11 -10.74 3.58
C LEU A 68 -20.28 -9.91 2.98
N HIS A 69 -20.35 -9.99 1.64
CA HIS A 69 -21.52 -9.72 0.81
C HIS A 69 -22.80 -10.43 1.33
N ARG A 70 -23.77 -9.68 1.85
CA ARG A 70 -25.19 -10.08 1.88
C ARG A 70 -25.99 -9.16 0.95
N PRO A 71 -26.73 -9.68 -0.05
CA PRO A 71 -27.56 -8.85 -0.91
C PRO A 71 -28.83 -8.41 -0.17
N GLY A 72 -29.09 -7.10 -0.10
CA GLY A 72 -30.43 -6.58 0.25
C GLY A 72 -30.53 -5.41 1.21
N ILE A 73 -29.42 -4.87 1.74
CA ILE A 73 -29.45 -3.63 2.54
C ILE A 73 -28.61 -2.60 1.79
N THR A 74 -29.21 -1.45 1.45
CA THR A 74 -28.47 -0.28 0.97
C THR A 74 -28.27 0.64 2.17
N PRO A 75 -27.11 0.63 2.83
CA PRO A 75 -26.83 1.65 3.83
C PRO A 75 -26.59 2.95 3.05
N ARG A 76 -27.32 4.02 3.38
CA ARG A 76 -26.83 5.38 3.10
C ARG A 76 -25.61 5.57 4.01
N ALA A 77 -24.41 5.29 3.48
CA ALA A 77 -23.17 5.55 4.20
C ALA A 77 -22.94 7.06 4.25
N THR A 78 -23.24 7.66 5.40
CA THR A 78 -22.78 9.01 5.73
C THR A 78 -21.28 8.89 6.04
N VAL A 79 -20.42 9.16 5.07
CA VAL A 79 -18.99 9.37 5.35
C VAL A 79 -18.89 10.64 6.18
N ILE A 80 -18.52 10.51 7.46
CA ILE A 80 -18.21 11.68 8.27
C ILE A 80 -16.95 12.29 7.67
N ARG A 81 -17.13 13.42 6.99
CA ARG A 81 -16.00 14.23 6.54
C ARG A 81 -15.54 15.05 7.73
N HIS A 82 -14.29 14.84 8.14
CA HIS A 82 -13.66 15.66 9.17
C HIS A 82 -13.48 17.12 8.70
N SER A 83 -13.16 17.31 7.42
CA SER A 83 -12.98 18.63 6.80
C SER A 83 -13.14 18.61 5.27
N HIS A 84 -13.03 19.79 4.64
CA HIS A 84 -12.90 19.88 3.20
C HIS A 84 -11.53 19.36 2.74
N PRO A 85 -11.44 18.71 1.56
CA PRO A 85 -10.15 18.24 1.03
C PRO A 85 -9.09 19.35 1.02
N GLY A 86 -7.91 19.06 1.55
CA GLY A 86 -6.76 19.99 1.61
C GLY A 86 -6.86 21.08 2.69
N THR A 87 -7.91 21.12 3.51
CA THR A 87 -8.07 22.15 4.56
C THR A 87 -7.64 21.69 5.95
N GLY A 88 -7.37 20.40 6.12
CA GLY A 88 -6.86 19.85 7.36
C GLY A 88 -6.41 18.40 7.17
N TYR A 89 -5.51 17.96 8.04
CA TYR A 89 -4.96 16.62 8.06
C TYR A 89 -5.61 15.78 9.17
N HIS A 90 -6.03 14.57 8.80
CA HIS A 90 -6.45 13.51 9.72
C HIS A 90 -6.01 12.18 9.10
N TYR A 91 -5.32 11.36 9.88
CA TYR A 91 -4.79 10.08 9.41
C TYR A 91 -5.92 9.15 8.95
N SER A 92 -5.70 8.37 7.89
CA SER A 92 -6.73 7.50 7.32
C SER A 92 -6.14 6.25 6.67
N ASN A 93 -6.19 5.11 7.36
CA ASN A 93 -5.87 3.81 6.79
C ASN A 93 -6.70 3.51 5.53
N PRO A 94 -8.03 3.74 5.49
CA PRO A 94 -8.79 3.56 4.26
C PRO A 94 -8.31 4.47 3.11
N GLY A 95 -7.81 5.67 3.42
CA GLY A 95 -7.18 6.55 2.43
C GLY A 95 -5.97 5.91 1.76
N TYR A 96 -5.09 5.28 2.53
CA TYR A 96 -3.95 4.53 2.00
C TYR A 96 -4.35 3.28 1.21
N GLN A 97 -5.45 2.61 1.60
CA GLN A 97 -6.01 1.51 0.79
C GLN A 97 -6.46 2.01 -0.59
N VAL A 98 -7.10 3.18 -0.65
CA VAL A 98 -7.49 3.81 -1.91
C VAL A 98 -6.26 4.19 -2.75
N VAL A 99 -5.16 4.67 -2.14
CA VAL A 99 -3.90 4.90 -2.85
C VAL A 99 -3.39 3.62 -3.51
N GLY A 100 -3.41 2.49 -2.80
CA GLY A 100 -3.09 1.17 -3.35
C GLY A 100 -3.95 0.83 -4.58
N MET A 101 -5.28 0.96 -4.47
CA MET A 101 -6.20 0.72 -5.59
C MET A 101 -5.96 1.65 -6.78
N VAL A 102 -5.61 2.92 -6.54
CA VAL A 102 -5.25 3.86 -7.59
C VAL A 102 -3.98 3.41 -8.31
N LEU A 103 -2.95 2.97 -7.58
CA LEU A 103 -1.72 2.43 -8.16
C LEU A 103 -1.98 1.25 -9.08
N GLU A 104 -2.79 0.28 -8.63
CA GLU A 104 -3.18 -0.87 -9.46
C GLU A 104 -3.94 -0.40 -10.70
N HIS A 105 -4.90 0.52 -10.54
CA HIS A 105 -5.69 1.02 -11.66
C HIS A 105 -4.84 1.74 -12.73
N VAL A 106 -3.97 2.67 -12.33
CA VAL A 106 -3.17 3.48 -13.27
C VAL A 106 -2.03 2.69 -13.91
N THR A 107 -1.68 1.52 -13.35
CA THR A 107 -0.67 0.61 -13.90
C THR A 107 -1.27 -0.53 -14.72
N SER A 108 -2.49 -0.33 -15.23
CA SER A 108 -3.22 -1.32 -16.05
C SER A 108 -3.59 -2.61 -15.30
N GLY A 109 -3.81 -2.51 -14.00
CA GLY A 109 -4.27 -3.60 -13.14
C GLY A 109 -3.15 -4.54 -12.66
N LEU A 110 -1.91 -4.05 -12.56
CA LEU A 110 -0.87 -4.80 -11.86
C LEU A 110 -1.15 -4.82 -10.36
N ASP A 111 -1.07 -5.99 -9.75
CA ASP A 111 -1.27 -6.16 -8.30
C ASP A 111 -0.25 -5.33 -7.51
N LEU A 112 -0.67 -4.78 -6.36
CA LEU A 112 0.22 -3.95 -5.53
C LEU A 112 1.49 -4.68 -5.10
N SER A 113 1.43 -6.00 -4.88
CA SER A 113 2.60 -6.83 -4.53
C SER A 113 3.63 -6.87 -5.66
N VAL A 114 3.17 -6.96 -6.91
CA VAL A 114 4.00 -6.92 -8.11
C VAL A 114 4.61 -5.54 -8.28
N LEU A 115 3.85 -4.47 -8.02
CA LEU A 115 4.36 -3.11 -8.08
C LEU A 115 5.43 -2.85 -7.02
N LEU A 116 5.19 -3.30 -5.78
CA LEU A 116 6.17 -3.22 -4.69
C LEU A 116 7.47 -3.93 -5.09
N GLU A 117 7.36 -5.16 -5.59
CA GLU A 117 8.52 -5.96 -5.99
C GLU A 117 9.34 -5.29 -7.10
N GLN A 118 8.67 -4.90 -8.19
CA GLN A 118 9.31 -4.37 -9.40
C GLN A 118 9.87 -2.95 -9.23
N ARG A 119 9.19 -2.11 -8.44
CA ARG A 119 9.52 -0.67 -8.35
C ARG A 119 10.32 -0.31 -7.11
N LEU A 120 10.27 -1.13 -6.07
CA LEU A 120 10.97 -0.84 -4.81
C LEU A 120 11.94 -1.95 -4.41
N VAL A 121 11.48 -3.20 -4.34
CA VAL A 121 12.28 -4.28 -3.75
C VAL A 121 13.50 -4.63 -4.59
N ILE A 122 13.28 -4.98 -5.86
CA ILE A 122 14.36 -5.43 -6.74
C ILE A 122 15.38 -4.30 -7.01
N PRO A 123 14.97 -3.06 -7.35
CA PRO A 123 15.93 -2.00 -7.68
C PRO A 123 16.83 -1.59 -6.51
N HIS A 124 16.32 -1.70 -5.27
CA HIS A 124 17.02 -1.21 -4.07
C HIS A 124 17.58 -2.32 -3.19
N GLY A 125 17.37 -3.59 -3.56
CA GLY A 125 17.90 -4.75 -2.84
C GLY A 125 17.27 -4.95 -1.46
N LEU A 126 15.95 -4.80 -1.36
CA LEU A 126 15.19 -4.89 -0.10
C LEU A 126 14.52 -6.27 0.04
N ALA A 127 15.30 -7.34 -0.04
CA ALA A 127 14.83 -8.69 -0.37
C ALA A 127 13.84 -9.31 0.64
N SER A 128 13.78 -8.83 1.88
CA SER A 128 12.78 -9.28 2.87
C SER A 128 11.42 -8.60 2.73
N MET A 129 11.32 -7.55 1.90
CA MET A 129 10.08 -6.79 1.73
C MET A 129 9.09 -7.51 0.83
N SER A 130 7.86 -7.67 1.32
CA SER A 130 6.74 -8.22 0.56
C SER A 130 5.41 -7.66 1.07
N LEU A 131 4.33 -7.85 0.32
CA LEU A 131 2.99 -7.68 0.90
C LEU A 131 2.57 -8.94 1.63
N ALA A 132 1.82 -8.75 2.72
CA ALA A 132 1.25 -9.82 3.50
C ALA A 132 0.38 -10.75 2.62
N PRO A 133 0.53 -12.07 2.76
CA PRO A 133 -0.33 -13.02 2.05
C PRO A 133 -1.77 -12.94 2.59
N ASP A 134 -2.70 -13.57 1.88
CA ASP A 134 -4.12 -13.61 2.28
C ASP A 134 -4.43 -14.65 3.39
N ASP A 135 -3.40 -15.19 4.06
CA ASP A 135 -3.55 -16.20 5.11
C ASP A 135 -2.59 -15.99 6.30
N ASP A 136 -2.97 -16.57 7.44
CA ASP A 136 -2.29 -16.47 8.74
C ASP A 136 -1.40 -17.67 9.05
N SER A 137 -1.07 -18.48 8.04
CA SER A 137 -0.42 -19.77 8.26
C SER A 137 1.04 -19.67 8.68
N SER A 138 1.68 -18.52 8.43
CA SER A 138 3.10 -18.30 8.73
C SER A 138 3.33 -17.93 10.20
N PRO A 139 4.13 -18.71 10.96
CA PRO A 139 4.49 -18.39 12.34
C PRO A 139 5.23 -17.06 12.51
N GLU A 140 5.86 -16.54 11.46
CA GLU A 140 6.60 -15.27 11.50
C GLU A 140 5.67 -14.06 11.52
N LEU A 141 4.40 -14.25 11.16
CA LEU A 141 3.38 -13.20 11.14
C LEU A 141 2.59 -13.13 12.45
N ARG A 142 3.00 -13.88 13.47
CA ARG A 142 2.24 -14.01 14.71
C ARG A 142 2.29 -12.73 15.53
N GLY A 143 1.13 -12.11 15.76
CA GLY A 143 0.96 -10.94 16.61
C GLY A 143 0.27 -11.30 17.92
N LEU A 144 0.89 -10.97 19.06
CA LEU A 144 0.35 -11.29 20.39
C LEU A 144 0.04 -10.05 21.21
N GLU A 145 -1.20 -9.92 21.67
CA GLU A 145 -1.55 -8.95 22.71
C GLU A 145 -1.36 -9.60 24.08
N VAL A 146 -0.54 -8.99 24.92
CA VAL A 146 -0.16 -9.54 26.21
C VAL A 146 -0.69 -8.66 27.33
N THR A 147 -1.51 -9.26 28.19
CA THR A 147 -2.14 -8.64 29.36
C THR A 147 -1.63 -9.28 30.64
N ALA A 148 -1.98 -8.71 31.80
CA ALA A 148 -1.66 -9.28 33.10
C ALA A 148 -2.23 -10.70 33.31
N THR A 149 -3.30 -11.07 32.59
CA THR A 149 -4.00 -12.35 32.74
C THR A 149 -3.64 -13.38 31.67
N GLY A 150 -2.80 -13.03 30.68
CA GLY A 150 -2.39 -13.94 29.61
C GLY A 150 -2.14 -13.24 28.28
N SER A 151 -1.89 -14.03 27.23
CA SER A 151 -1.69 -13.56 25.86
C SER A 151 -2.83 -13.99 24.94
N THR A 152 -3.29 -13.06 24.10
CA THR A 152 -4.23 -13.33 23.02
C THR A 152 -3.49 -13.25 21.69
N ASP A 153 -3.74 -14.24 20.84
CA ASP A 153 -3.25 -14.26 19.47
C ASP A 153 -4.20 -13.46 18.58
N ASN A 154 -3.71 -12.34 18.03
CA ASN A 154 -4.47 -11.43 17.16
C ASN A 154 -3.86 -11.40 15.75
N THR A 155 -3.27 -12.52 15.33
CA THR A 155 -2.60 -12.61 14.02
C THR A 155 -3.58 -12.35 12.87
N ASP A 156 -4.85 -12.72 13.01
CA ASP A 156 -5.92 -12.47 12.04
C ASP A 156 -6.19 -10.98 11.78
N ASP A 157 -5.92 -10.10 12.74
CA ASP A 157 -6.08 -8.64 12.58
C ASP A 157 -5.08 -8.05 11.58
N LEU A 158 -3.89 -8.64 11.45
CA LEU A 158 -2.88 -8.23 10.46
C LEU A 158 -3.43 -8.35 9.04
N PHE A 159 -4.16 -9.41 8.76
CA PHE A 159 -4.69 -9.69 7.43
C PHE A 159 -6.03 -9.00 7.18
N THR A 160 -6.84 -8.87 8.23
CA THR A 160 -8.19 -8.29 8.10
C THR A 160 -8.17 -6.76 8.04
N PHE A 161 -7.20 -6.11 8.71
CA PHE A 161 -7.14 -4.65 8.83
C PHE A 161 -5.84 -4.04 8.33
N GLY A 162 -4.74 -4.76 8.54
CA GLY A 162 -3.40 -4.30 8.18
C GLY A 162 -3.01 -4.58 6.75
N ASN A 163 -3.74 -5.39 5.97
CA ASN A 163 -3.27 -5.80 4.65
C ASN A 163 -3.52 -4.73 3.56
N GLY A 164 -2.77 -4.82 2.47
CA GLY A 164 -2.88 -3.94 1.31
C GLY A 164 -2.11 -2.63 1.47
N GLY A 165 -2.67 -1.54 0.94
CA GLY A 165 -1.97 -0.27 0.79
C GLY A 165 -1.75 0.50 2.10
N ASN A 166 -2.37 0.09 3.21
CA ASN A 166 -2.35 0.83 4.48
C ASN A 166 -1.31 0.35 5.50
N GLY A 167 -0.91 -0.92 5.45
CA GLY A 167 -0.03 -1.52 6.44
C GLY A 167 0.50 -2.91 6.05
N GLY A 168 0.25 -3.36 4.82
CA GLY A 168 0.45 -4.75 4.43
C GLY A 168 1.90 -5.12 4.20
N LEU A 169 2.83 -4.18 4.38
CA LEU A 169 4.26 -4.43 4.17
C LEU A 169 4.81 -5.32 5.29
N LEU A 170 5.31 -6.49 4.89
CA LEU A 170 6.14 -7.35 5.72
C LEU A 170 7.61 -7.09 5.38
N THR A 171 8.45 -6.95 6.41
CA THR A 171 9.88 -6.67 6.24
C THR A 171 10.63 -7.01 7.54
N ASN A 172 11.96 -7.15 7.45
CA ASN A 172 12.82 -7.10 8.63
C ASN A 172 13.31 -5.66 8.91
N ALA A 173 13.98 -5.48 10.05
CA ALA A 173 14.48 -4.17 10.49
C ALA A 173 15.61 -3.64 9.58
N ASP A 174 16.47 -4.51 9.05
CA ASP A 174 17.62 -4.12 8.23
C ASP A 174 17.18 -3.51 6.90
N ASP A 175 16.25 -4.17 6.20
CA ASP A 175 15.71 -3.66 4.94
C ASP A 175 14.86 -2.42 5.17
N LEU A 176 14.09 -2.36 6.25
CA LEU A 176 13.32 -1.15 6.57
C LEU A 176 14.25 0.04 6.87
N ALA A 177 15.34 -0.18 7.60
CA ALA A 177 16.34 0.85 7.85
C ALA A 177 17.04 1.29 6.55
N ARG A 178 17.36 0.33 5.67
CA ARG A 178 17.92 0.60 4.33
C ARG A 178 16.95 1.43 3.49
N PHE A 179 15.67 1.08 3.47
CA PHE A 179 14.63 1.84 2.77
C PHE A 179 14.58 3.28 3.26
N PHE A 180 14.51 3.51 4.57
CA PHE A 180 14.47 4.87 5.13
C PHE A 180 15.75 5.66 4.81
N ARG A 181 16.93 5.04 4.88
CA ARG A 181 18.19 5.68 4.44
C ARG A 181 18.09 6.15 2.99
N LEU A 182 17.73 5.26 2.07
CA LEU A 182 17.63 5.58 0.64
C LEU A 182 16.53 6.62 0.38
N LEU A 183 15.40 6.51 1.07
CA LEU A 183 14.27 7.43 0.92
C LEU A 183 14.67 8.85 1.30
N LEU A 184 15.28 9.03 2.49
CA LEU A 184 15.62 10.36 3.01
C LEU A 184 16.84 10.96 2.29
N ALA A 185 17.75 10.12 1.78
CA ALA A 185 18.83 10.53 0.89
C ALA A 185 18.36 10.94 -0.53
N GLY A 186 17.08 10.71 -0.87
CA GLY A 186 16.52 11.04 -2.19
C GLY A 186 16.88 10.04 -3.29
N GLU A 187 17.23 8.81 -2.91
CA GLU A 187 17.69 7.76 -3.83
C GLU A 187 16.56 6.82 -4.31
N ILE A 188 15.33 6.98 -3.77
CA ILE A 188 14.16 6.17 -4.16
C ILE A 188 13.38 6.79 -5.32
N PHE A 189 13.17 8.12 -5.31
CA PHE A 189 12.32 8.80 -6.30
C PHE A 189 13.13 9.76 -7.16
N GLU A 190 13.09 9.57 -8.48
CA GLU A 190 13.72 10.50 -9.42
C GLU A 190 12.92 11.81 -9.60
N THR A 191 11.59 11.75 -9.43
CA THR A 191 10.68 12.83 -9.82
C THR A 191 10.11 13.64 -8.66
N ILE A 192 10.32 13.19 -7.42
CA ILE A 192 9.80 13.83 -6.21
C ILE A 192 10.96 14.04 -5.26
N ASP A 193 11.17 15.29 -4.85
CA ASP A 193 12.13 15.61 -3.79
C ASP A 193 11.55 15.16 -2.44
N VAL A 194 12.39 14.55 -1.61
CA VAL A 194 12.10 14.22 -0.21
C VAL A 194 11.60 15.45 0.55
N ALA A 195 11.98 16.67 0.16
CA ALA A 195 11.49 17.91 0.78
C ALA A 195 9.98 18.04 0.63
N THR A 196 9.45 17.65 -0.54
CA THR A 196 8.01 17.62 -0.81
C THR A 196 7.32 16.53 0.02
N MET A 197 8.01 15.42 0.31
CA MET A 197 7.43 14.33 1.10
C MET A 197 7.34 14.64 2.59
N ILE A 198 8.24 15.45 3.13
CA ILE A 198 8.24 15.79 4.57
C ILE A 198 7.42 17.06 4.87
N GLU A 199 7.16 17.90 3.87
CA GLU A 199 6.36 19.11 4.05
C GLU A 199 4.93 18.75 4.46
N PRO A 200 4.42 19.25 5.60
CA PRO A 200 3.06 18.97 6.03
C PRO A 200 2.03 19.43 5.00
N SER A 201 1.17 18.51 4.57
CA SER A 201 0.20 18.77 3.49
C SER A 201 -0.97 19.68 3.91
N ALA A 202 -1.28 19.69 5.20
CA ALA A 202 -2.30 20.55 5.82
C ALA A 202 -2.06 20.60 7.35
N PRO A 203 -2.63 21.60 8.06
CA PRO A 203 -2.60 21.63 9.52
C PRO A 203 -3.25 20.36 10.11
N SER A 204 -2.60 19.75 11.10
CA SER A 204 -3.19 18.63 11.85
C SER A 204 -4.48 19.09 12.53
N MET A 205 -5.56 18.33 12.36
CA MET A 205 -6.85 18.63 12.98
C MET A 205 -6.97 18.12 14.42
N ASP A 206 -6.07 17.22 14.83
CA ASP A 206 -5.96 16.69 16.19
C ASP A 206 -4.57 16.99 16.77
N ALA A 207 -4.32 16.57 18.02
CA ALA A 207 -2.99 16.60 18.66
C ALA A 207 -1.94 15.67 18.01
N GLY A 208 -2.15 15.28 16.75
CA GLY A 208 -1.25 14.47 15.96
C GLY A 208 0.00 15.23 15.52
N VAL A 209 1.00 14.48 15.10
CA VAL A 209 2.25 14.99 14.56
C VAL A 209 2.06 15.58 13.16
N PRO A 210 2.84 16.60 12.75
CA PRO A 210 2.84 17.07 11.37
C PRO A 210 3.11 15.92 10.39
N TYR A 211 2.41 15.93 9.25
CA TYR A 211 2.40 14.79 8.36
C TYR A 211 2.41 15.22 6.88
N GLY A 212 3.42 14.74 6.16
CA GLY A 212 3.60 14.96 4.74
C GLY A 212 3.06 13.80 3.90
N LEU A 213 3.76 13.45 2.82
CA LEU A 213 3.40 12.33 1.94
C LEU A 213 3.97 11.02 2.50
N GLY A 214 3.25 10.41 3.45
CA GLY A 214 3.65 9.13 4.06
C GLY A 214 4.69 9.24 5.17
N LEU A 215 5.10 10.45 5.54
CA LEU A 215 6.09 10.70 6.58
C LEU A 215 5.50 11.63 7.65
N ALA A 216 5.49 11.14 8.89
CA ALA A 216 5.30 11.93 10.09
C ALA A 216 6.60 12.62 10.49
N THR A 217 6.48 13.80 11.11
CA THR A 217 7.60 14.53 11.71
C THR A 217 7.65 14.31 13.21
N TYR A 218 8.79 13.86 13.72
CA TYR A 218 9.05 13.59 15.13
C TYR A 218 10.13 14.54 15.64
N GLU A 219 9.77 15.43 16.55
CA GLU A 219 10.73 16.27 17.26
C GLU A 219 11.27 15.49 18.46
N LEU A 220 12.54 15.06 18.39
CA LEU A 220 13.25 14.43 19.50
C LEU A 220 14.17 15.45 20.18
N ALA A 221 14.67 15.13 21.38
CA ALA A 221 15.53 16.04 22.14
C ALA A 221 16.79 16.51 21.38
N CYS A 222 17.31 15.69 20.46
CA CYS A 222 18.54 16.00 19.73
C CYS A 222 18.34 16.60 18.33
N ALA A 223 17.25 16.24 17.64
CA ALA A 223 16.97 16.69 16.27
C ALA A 223 15.54 16.33 15.83
N THR A 224 15.16 16.84 14.67
CA THR A 224 13.94 16.43 13.97
C THR A 224 14.19 15.15 13.14
N PHE A 225 13.30 14.19 13.27
CA PHE A 225 13.31 12.93 12.55
C PHE A 225 12.02 12.76 11.74
N TYR A 226 12.09 11.98 10.67
CA TYR A 226 10.99 11.73 9.75
C TYR A 226 10.76 10.24 9.61
N GLY A 227 9.51 9.81 9.60
CA GLY A 227 9.21 8.40 9.44
C GLY A 227 7.78 8.05 9.77
N HIS A 228 7.57 6.86 10.33
CA HIS A 228 6.24 6.40 10.68
C HIS A 228 6.27 5.37 11.81
N SER A 229 5.19 5.35 12.60
CA SER A 229 4.88 4.27 13.52
C SER A 229 3.80 3.35 12.96
N GLY A 230 3.95 2.04 13.11
CA GLY A 230 2.96 1.05 12.74
C GLY A 230 2.30 0.42 13.96
N GLY A 231 1.05 -0.01 13.79
CA GLY A 231 0.35 -0.76 14.82
C GLY A 231 -0.87 -1.46 14.26
N VAL A 232 -0.87 -2.78 14.39
CA VAL A 232 -2.05 -3.65 14.26
C VAL A 232 -2.06 -4.52 15.51
N ASN A 233 -3.22 -4.95 16.00
CA ASN A 233 -3.30 -5.67 17.28
C ASN A 233 -2.25 -6.79 17.38
N GLY A 234 -1.55 -6.84 18.52
CA GLY A 234 -0.44 -7.75 18.73
C GLY A 234 0.90 -7.41 18.04
N THR A 235 0.98 -6.34 17.24
CA THR A 235 2.23 -5.86 16.63
C THR A 235 2.39 -4.34 16.74
N VAL A 236 3.62 -3.88 16.89
CA VAL A 236 3.95 -2.44 16.90
C VAL A 236 5.29 -2.22 16.23
N SER A 237 5.42 -1.10 15.53
CA SER A 237 6.69 -0.71 14.92
C SER A 237 6.88 0.80 14.91
N ILE A 238 8.15 1.21 14.82
CA ILE A 238 8.55 2.57 14.50
C ILE A 238 9.77 2.50 13.59
N ALA A 239 9.78 3.33 12.57
CA ALA A 239 10.93 3.55 11.72
C ALA A 239 11.06 5.05 11.47
N ILE A 240 12.15 5.65 11.93
CA ILE A 240 12.42 7.07 11.81
C ILE A 240 13.88 7.31 11.42
N ALA A 241 14.10 8.33 10.59
CA ALA A 241 15.41 8.71 10.09
C ALA A 241 15.60 10.23 10.16
N ASP A 242 16.84 10.67 10.30
CA ASP A 242 17.17 12.08 10.13
C ASP A 242 16.99 12.52 8.67
N ARG A 243 17.16 13.81 8.41
CA ARG A 243 16.91 14.39 7.08
C ARG A 243 17.84 13.83 6.00
N THR A 244 19.04 13.37 6.36
CA THR A 244 20.02 12.84 5.41
C THR A 244 19.91 11.33 5.22
N GLY A 245 19.24 10.62 6.13
CA GLY A 245 19.19 9.16 6.15
C GLY A 245 20.42 8.52 6.83
N ASP A 246 21.29 9.32 7.44
CA ASP A 246 22.52 8.82 8.09
C ASP A 246 22.20 8.16 9.43
N SER A 247 21.26 8.76 10.17
CA SER A 247 20.79 8.25 11.47
C SER A 247 19.41 7.65 11.29
N VAL A 248 19.29 6.33 11.48
CA VAL A 248 18.02 5.61 11.32
C VAL A 248 17.82 4.68 12.51
N VAL A 249 16.61 4.69 13.09
CA VAL A 249 16.16 3.68 14.03
C VAL A 249 14.94 2.97 13.48
N VAL A 250 14.98 1.63 13.56
CA VAL A 250 13.83 0.77 13.37
C VAL A 250 13.69 -0.10 14.61
N ALA A 251 12.50 -0.09 15.20
CA ALA A 251 12.13 -1.01 16.26
C ALA A 251 10.76 -1.61 15.92
N ALA A 252 10.67 -2.93 15.98
CA ALA A 252 9.44 -3.67 15.68
C ALA A 252 9.29 -4.83 16.67
N PHE A 253 8.07 -5.03 17.15
CA PHE A 253 7.72 -6.07 18.10
C PHE A 253 6.45 -6.77 17.61
N ASN A 254 6.47 -8.09 17.66
CA ASN A 254 5.33 -8.95 17.38
C ASN A 254 4.57 -9.34 18.67
N THR A 255 4.80 -8.56 19.72
CA THR A 255 4.07 -8.59 20.97
C THR A 255 3.77 -7.17 21.40
N ARG A 256 2.57 -6.92 21.90
CA ARG A 256 2.19 -5.64 22.49
C ARG A 256 1.76 -5.83 23.94
N ARG A 257 2.35 -5.08 24.85
CA ARG A 257 1.97 -5.02 26.27
C ARG A 257 1.54 -3.62 26.65
N GLU A 258 0.64 -3.53 27.61
CA GLU A 258 0.21 -2.24 28.18
C GLU A 258 1.40 -1.48 28.84
N THR A 259 2.37 -2.21 29.38
CA THR A 259 3.53 -1.64 30.08
C THR A 259 4.74 -1.38 29.18
N ASP A 260 4.66 -1.66 27.88
CA ASP A 260 5.81 -1.46 27.00
C ASP A 260 6.20 0.02 26.95
N ALA A 261 7.50 0.28 26.96
CA ALA A 261 8.01 1.62 26.69
C ALA A 261 7.47 2.07 25.33
N ARG A 262 6.98 3.32 25.26
CA ARG A 262 6.51 3.86 23.98
C ARG A 262 7.67 3.82 22.99
N LEU A 263 7.42 3.26 21.80
CA LEU A 263 8.46 3.08 20.78
C LEU A 263 9.21 4.37 20.44
N LEU A 264 8.52 5.52 20.48
CA LEU A 264 9.15 6.81 20.26
C LEU A 264 10.18 7.17 21.34
N ALA A 265 9.92 6.86 22.61
CA ALA A 265 10.86 7.11 23.70
C ALA A 265 12.09 6.18 23.59
N LEU A 266 11.88 4.91 23.19
CA LEU A 266 13.00 4.01 22.89
C LEU A 266 13.83 4.54 21.72
N ALA A 267 13.18 4.99 20.64
CA ALA A 267 13.88 5.55 19.50
C ALA A 267 14.67 6.81 19.87
N GLU A 268 14.12 7.67 20.71
CA GLU A 268 14.81 8.85 21.26
C GLU A 268 16.05 8.46 22.06
N THR A 269 15.97 7.47 22.96
CA THR A 269 17.15 6.96 23.67
C THR A 269 18.22 6.45 22.70
N LEU A 270 17.82 5.66 21.70
CA LEU A 270 18.76 5.07 20.73
C LEU A 270 19.43 6.12 19.83
N LEU A 271 18.74 7.21 19.51
CA LEU A 271 19.23 8.27 18.61
C LEU A 271 19.96 9.39 19.34
N CYS A 272 19.51 9.75 20.54
CA CYS A 272 19.95 10.95 21.25
C CYS A 272 20.87 10.67 22.46
N GLY A 273 20.98 9.41 22.93
CA GLY A 273 21.88 9.00 24.03
C GLY A 273 21.17 8.68 25.33
#